data_AF-A0A1G1FDJ5-F1
#
_entry.id   AF-A0A1G1FDJ5-F1
#
_cell.length_a   1.000
_cell.length_b   1.000
_cell.length_c   1.000
_cell.angle_alpha   90.00
_cell.angle_beta   90.00
_cell.angle_gamma   90.00
#
_symmetry.space_group_name_H-M   'P 1'
#
loop_
_entity.id
_entity.type
_entity.pdbx_description
1 polymer ?
#
loop_
_entity_poly.entity_id
_entity_poly.type
_entity_poly.pdbx_seq_one_letter_code
_entity_poly.pdbx_strand_id
1 'polypeptide(L)'
;MTKSIESILAWLVMTVFAVAAGFIVWFLGATYSRHYAAKTWVEVPAAVRSFDIRTSRSRSTGSSMPTIQSRLSALYTYEFEGTSDTGDRVDFSFGSDNFSGARRSEQLAWLM
;
A
#
# COMPACT_ATOMS: atom_id res chain seq x y z
N MET A 1 4.86 -32.25 35.60
CA MET A 1 3.82 -31.87 34.61
C MET A 1 3.98 -30.46 34.02
N THR A 2 4.97 -29.65 34.45
CA THR A 2 5.21 -28.29 33.94
C THR A 2 6.05 -28.25 32.65
N LYS A 3 7.05 -29.16 32.55
CA LYS A 3 7.92 -29.26 31.38
C LYS A 3 7.19 -29.48 30.04
N SER A 4 6.00 -30.11 30.04
CA SER A 4 5.25 -30.30 28.79
C SER A 4 4.51 -29.03 28.36
N ILE A 5 4.00 -28.24 29.30
CA ILE A 5 3.26 -27.00 29.01
C ILE A 5 4.24 -25.92 28.50
N GLU A 6 5.39 -25.77 29.15
CA GLU A 6 6.46 -24.86 28.69
C GLU A 6 6.92 -25.21 27.26
N SER A 7 7.09 -26.51 26.97
CA SER A 7 7.46 -26.98 25.63
C SER A 7 6.39 -26.65 24.59
N ILE A 8 5.11 -26.86 24.92
CA ILE A 8 3.98 -26.55 24.01
C ILE A 8 3.91 -25.04 23.73
N LEU A 9 4.07 -24.21 24.77
CA LEU A 9 4.09 -22.76 24.62
C LEU A 9 5.27 -22.30 23.76
N ALA A 10 6.46 -22.86 23.96
CA ALA A 10 7.63 -22.55 23.14
C ALA A 10 7.40 -22.88 21.65
N TRP A 11 6.82 -24.04 21.35
CA TRP A 11 6.46 -24.42 19.98
C TRP A 11 5.45 -23.45 19.37
N LEU A 12 4.41 -23.08 20.11
CA LEU A 12 3.37 -22.16 19.63
C LEU A 12 3.96 -20.79 19.29
N VAL A 13 4.80 -20.25 20.17
CA VAL A 13 5.51 -18.98 19.94
C VAL A 13 6.39 -19.08 18.70
N MET A 14 7.22 -20.13 18.59
CA MET A 14 8.08 -20.34 17.43
C MET A 14 7.30 -20.46 16.12
N THR A 15 6.17 -21.16 16.11
CA THR A 15 5.31 -21.25 14.93
C THR A 15 4.75 -19.89 14.53
N VAL A 16 4.29 -19.07 15.49
CA VAL A 16 3.79 -17.71 15.19
C VAL A 16 4.89 -16.86 14.56
N PHE A 17 6.11 -16.88 15.12
CA PHE A 17 7.24 -16.14 14.55
C PHE A 17 7.66 -16.66 13.18
N ALA A 18 7.65 -17.98 12.95
CA ALA A 18 7.98 -18.56 11.65
C ALA A 18 6.95 -18.18 10.58
N VAL A 19 5.65 -18.20 10.91
CA VAL A 19 4.58 -17.76 10.00
C VAL A 19 4.72 -16.26 9.69
N ALA A 20 4.97 -15.44 10.70
CA ALA A 20 5.18 -14.00 10.52
C ALA A 20 6.40 -13.71 9.63
N ALA A 21 7.52 -14.39 9.85
CA ALA A 21 8.71 -14.26 9.03
C ALA A 21 8.45 -14.69 7.58
N GLY A 22 7.76 -15.81 7.38
CA GLY A 22 7.36 -16.29 6.06
C GLY A 22 6.48 -15.27 5.32
N PHE A 23 5.53 -14.65 6.03
CA PHE A 23 4.67 -13.61 5.46
C PHE A 23 5.48 -12.37 5.05
N ILE A 24 6.43 -11.92 5.87
CA ILE A 24 7.30 -10.78 5.56
C ILE A 24 8.14 -11.05 4.31
N VAL A 25 8.77 -12.23 4.22
CA VAL A 25 9.58 -12.62 3.06
C VAL A 25 8.73 -12.69 1.80
N TRP A 26 7.54 -13.30 1.88
CA TRP A 26 6.60 -13.34 0.77
C TRP A 26 6.17 -11.94 0.32
N PHE A 27 5.82 -11.06 1.25
CA PHE A 27 5.39 -9.70 0.96
C PHE A 27 6.49 -8.89 0.29
N LEU A 28 7.73 -8.97 0.80
CA LEU A 28 8.88 -8.30 0.21
C LEU A 28 9.20 -8.86 -1.18
N GLY A 29 9.18 -10.18 -1.34
CA GLY A 29 9.39 -10.83 -2.64
C GLY A 29 8.35 -10.42 -3.68
N ALA A 30 7.07 -10.39 -3.31
CA ALA A 30 5.99 -9.95 -4.18
C ALA A 30 6.08 -8.46 -4.54
N THR A 31 6.53 -7.63 -3.60
CA THR A 31 6.75 -6.19 -3.86
C THR A 31 7.93 -5.99 -4.82
N TYR A 32 9.03 -6.72 -4.60
CA TYR A 32 10.21 -6.65 -5.45
C TYR A 32 9.93 -7.13 -6.88
N SER A 33 9.18 -8.23 -7.05
CA SER A 33 8.82 -8.75 -8.36
C SER A 33 7.95 -7.76 -9.15
N ARG A 34 6.97 -7.11 -8.50
CA ARG A 34 6.16 -6.05 -9.10
C ARG A 34 6.99 -4.84 -9.49
N HIS A 35 7.93 -4.42 -8.63
CA HIS A 35 8.83 -3.32 -8.96
C HIS A 35 9.68 -3.64 -10.20
N TYR A 36 10.22 -4.85 -10.30
CA TYR A 36 11.00 -5.25 -11.46
C TYR A 36 10.15 -5.33 -12.73
N ALA A 37 8.94 -5.89 -12.64
CA ALA A 37 8.00 -5.93 -13.76
C ALA A 37 7.62 -4.51 -14.24
N ALA A 38 7.45 -3.56 -13.31
CA ALA A 38 7.16 -2.18 -13.66
C ALA A 38 8.28 -1.49 -14.45
N LYS A 39 9.54 -1.93 -14.30
CA LYS A 39 10.67 -1.39 -15.10
C LYS A 39 10.60 -1.76 -16.57
N THR A 40 9.88 -2.82 -16.92
CA THR A 40 9.71 -3.27 -18.31
C THR A 40 8.40 -2.80 -18.91
N TRP A 41 7.63 -1.97 -18.20
CA TRP A 41 6.39 -1.43 -18.74
C TRP A 41 6.69 -0.45 -19.85
N VAL A 42 5.89 -0.54 -20.91
CA VAL A 42 5.91 0.43 -22.00
C VAL A 42 5.26 1.71 -21.49
N GLU A 43 5.95 2.83 -21.68
CA GLU A 43 5.40 4.15 -21.37
C GLU A 43 4.29 4.47 -22.37
N VAL A 44 3.05 4.57 -21.87
CA VAL A 44 1.89 4.97 -22.66
C VAL A 44 1.37 6.32 -22.19
N PRO A 45 0.96 7.22 -23.10
CA PRO A 45 0.36 8.48 -22.73
C PRO A 45 -0.95 8.22 -21.98
N ALA A 46 -1.01 8.67 -20.73
CA ALA A 46 -2.19 8.59 -19.89
C ALA A 46 -2.79 9.99 -19.70
N ALA A 47 -4.10 10.10 -19.81
CA ALA A 47 -4.84 11.32 -19.50
C ALA A 47 -5.49 11.19 -18.12
N VAL A 48 -5.16 12.09 -17.20
CA VAL A 48 -5.83 12.19 -15.90
C VAL A 48 -7.24 12.73 -16.14
N ARG A 49 -8.26 11.96 -15.74
CA ARG A 49 -9.67 12.30 -15.86
C ARG A 49 -10.19 13.06 -14.65
N SER A 50 -9.78 12.63 -13.46
CA SER A 50 -10.16 13.28 -12.20
C SER A 50 -9.14 12.95 -11.12
N PHE A 51 -8.97 13.85 -10.16
CA PHE A 51 -8.18 13.61 -8.97
C PHE A 51 -8.98 14.03 -7.74
N ASP A 52 -8.86 13.27 -6.66
CA ASP A 52 -9.55 13.50 -5.40
C ASP A 52 -8.61 13.21 -4.22
N ILE A 53 -8.74 14.00 -3.16
CA ILE A 53 -8.07 13.74 -1.88
C ILE A 53 -9.15 13.28 -0.90
N ARG A 54 -9.18 11.97 -0.66
CA ARG A 54 -10.07 11.37 0.33
C ARG A 54 -9.42 11.42 1.69
N THR A 55 -9.98 12.22 2.58
CA THR A 55 -9.56 12.27 3.98
C THR A 55 -10.47 11.41 4.84
N SER A 56 -9.97 10.27 5.33
CA SER A 56 -10.65 9.45 6.33
C SER A 56 -10.07 9.71 7.71
N ARG A 57 -10.94 9.99 8.69
CA ARG A 57 -10.56 10.01 10.11
C ARG A 57 -10.84 8.64 10.71
N SER A 58 -9.79 7.87 10.96
CA SER A 58 -9.93 6.65 11.75
C SER A 58 -9.85 7.02 13.22
N ARG A 59 -10.93 6.74 13.98
CA ARG A 59 -10.85 6.64 15.44
C ARG A 59 -10.63 5.16 15.76
N SER A 60 -9.43 4.78 16.19
CA SER A 60 -9.30 3.54 16.92
C SER A 60 -9.92 3.73 18.30
N THR A 61 -10.72 2.76 18.74
CA THR A 61 -11.34 2.75 20.06
C THR A 61 -10.24 2.82 21.12
N GLY A 62 -10.06 3.98 21.77
CA GLY A 62 -9.05 4.20 22.82
C GLY A 62 -7.97 5.24 22.52
N SER A 63 -7.88 5.80 21.31
CA SER A 63 -6.95 6.91 21.02
C SER A 63 -7.63 8.28 21.16
N SER A 64 -7.05 9.18 21.96
CA SER A 64 -7.49 10.57 22.12
C SER A 64 -7.15 11.45 20.91
N MET A 65 -6.25 10.99 20.03
CA MET A 65 -5.89 11.70 18.81
C MET A 65 -6.41 10.96 17.57
N PRO A 66 -7.30 11.59 16.76
CA PRO A 66 -7.74 11.00 15.50
C PRO A 66 -6.58 11.00 14.50
N THR A 67 -6.25 9.83 13.95
CA THR A 67 -5.33 9.75 12.82
C THR A 67 -6.06 10.24 11.57
N ILE A 68 -5.62 11.37 11.03
CA ILE A 68 -6.08 11.88 9.74
C ILE A 68 -5.33 11.11 8.65
N GLN A 69 -6.02 10.23 7.95
CA GLN A 69 -5.49 9.55 6.77
C GLN A 69 -5.99 10.32 5.55
N SER A 70 -5.08 10.86 4.76
CA SER A 70 -5.41 11.50 3.48
C SER A 70 -4.89 10.61 2.38
N ARG A 71 -5.75 10.18 1.45
CA ARG A 71 -5.40 9.37 0.29
C ARG A 71 -5.68 10.17 -0.98
N LEU A 72 -4.65 10.34 -1.80
CA LEU A 72 -4.77 10.87 -3.15
C LEU A 72 -5.21 9.72 -4.06
N SER A 73 -6.25 9.97 -4.85
CA SER A 73 -6.73 9.05 -5.88
C SER A 73 -6.82 9.84 -7.17
N ALA A 74 -6.17 9.36 -8.23
CA ALA A 74 -6.26 9.95 -9.55
C ALA A 74 -6.81 8.88 -10.49
N LEU A 75 -7.96 9.16 -11.09
CA LEU A 75 -8.51 8.34 -12.16
C LEU A 75 -7.85 8.78 -13.46
N TYR A 76 -7.17 7.85 -14.14
CA TYR A 76 -6.54 8.08 -15.43
C TYR A 76 -7.00 7.05 -16.45
N THR A 77 -7.04 7.47 -17.70
CA THR A 77 -7.29 6.60 -18.87
C THR A 77 -6.02 6.51 -19.69
N TYR A 78 -5.67 5.32 -20.13
CA TYR A 78 -4.56 5.09 -21.05
C TYR A 78 -5.01 4.16 -22.19
N GLU A 79 -4.28 4.18 -23.29
CA GLU A 79 -4.48 3.27 -24.41
C GLU A 79 -3.26 2.34 -24.52
N PHE A 80 -3.50 1.03 -24.47
CA PHE A 80 -2.46 0.02 -24.63
C PHE A 80 -2.93 -1.02 -25.64
N GLU A 81 -2.13 -1.26 -26.68
CA GLU A 81 -2.45 -2.21 -27.76
C GLU A 81 -3.84 -2.01 -28.40
N GLY A 82 -4.29 -0.75 -28.53
CA GLY A 82 -5.60 -0.40 -29.10
C GLY A 82 -6.80 -0.62 -28.16
N THR A 83 -6.53 -0.97 -26.89
CA THR A 83 -7.55 -1.07 -25.84
C THR A 83 -7.43 0.14 -24.92
N SER A 84 -8.56 0.81 -24.64
CA SER A 84 -8.61 1.87 -23.65
C SER A 84 -8.94 1.31 -22.28
N ASP A 85 -8.03 1.52 -21.33
CA ASP A 85 -8.15 1.05 -19.95
C ASP A 85 -8.15 2.24 -18.98
N THR A 86 -8.67 1.99 -17.78
CA THR A 86 -8.72 2.96 -16.67
C THR A 86 -7.96 2.46 -15.45
N GLY A 87 -7.20 3.32 -14.80
CA GLY A 87 -6.57 3.06 -13.50
C GLY A 87 -6.87 4.18 -12.50
N ASP A 88 -6.83 3.87 -11.20
CA ASP A 88 -7.11 4.79 -10.09
C ASP A 88 -5.94 4.94 -9.10
N ARG A 89 -4.83 4.25 -9.38
CA ARG A 89 -3.72 4.02 -8.46
C ARG A 89 -2.49 4.85 -8.84
N VAL A 90 -2.09 5.75 -7.95
CA VAL A 90 -0.97 6.68 -8.18
C VAL A 90 0.38 6.09 -7.73
N ASP A 91 0.35 5.04 -6.90
CA ASP A 91 1.55 4.38 -6.36
C ASP A 91 1.40 2.84 -6.26
N PHE A 92 2.53 2.14 -6.15
CA PHE A 92 2.58 0.68 -5.95
C PHE A 92 2.44 0.26 -4.49
N SER A 93 2.23 1.20 -3.55
CA SER A 93 2.11 0.86 -2.15
C SER A 93 0.75 0.18 -1.87
N PHE A 94 0.72 -0.71 -0.88
CA PHE A 94 -0.49 -1.36 -0.40
C PHE A 94 -1.29 -0.49 0.58
N GLY A 95 -0.96 0.81 0.71
CA GLY A 95 -1.51 1.69 1.72
C GLY A 95 -2.24 2.90 1.16
N SER A 96 -3.01 3.58 2.01
CA SER A 96 -3.20 5.01 1.82
C SER A 96 -1.81 5.64 1.91
N ASP A 97 -1.38 6.33 0.86
CA ASP A 97 -0.19 7.14 0.93
C ASP A 97 -0.49 8.27 1.93
N ASN A 98 -0.10 8.06 3.19
CA ASN A 98 -0.40 8.98 4.29
C ASN A 98 0.51 10.18 4.11
N PHE A 99 0.03 11.16 3.36
CA PHE A 99 0.78 12.39 3.16
C PHE A 99 0.87 13.17 4.46
N SER A 100 2.09 13.50 4.87
CA SER A 100 2.28 14.63 5.78
C SER A 100 1.82 15.91 5.06
N GLY A 101 1.31 16.90 5.81
CA GLY A 101 0.81 18.15 5.21
C GLY A 101 1.84 18.85 4.30
N ALA A 102 3.14 18.64 4.56
CA ALA A 102 4.24 19.18 3.76
C ALA A 102 4.39 18.54 2.37
N ARG A 103 4.07 17.25 2.19
CA ARG A 103 4.19 16.55 0.89
C ARG A 103 3.00 16.80 -0.04
N ARG A 104 1.87 17.22 0.52
CA ARG A 104 0.61 17.45 -0.21
C ARG A 104 0.77 18.49 -1.32
N SER A 105 1.48 19.60 -1.07
CA SER A 105 1.63 20.67 -2.06
C SER A 105 2.51 20.26 -3.23
N GLU A 106 3.60 19.55 -2.98
CA GLU A 106 4.47 19.05 -4.05
C GLU A 106 3.73 18.06 -4.94
N GLN A 107 3.05 17.06 -4.36
CA GLN A 107 2.37 16.04 -5.18
C GLN A 107 1.13 16.55 -5.91
N LEU A 108 0.44 17.56 -5.38
CA LEU A 108 -0.63 18.25 -6.13
C LEU A 108 -0.06 19.06 -7.29
N ALA A 109 1.12 19.66 -7.15
CA ALA A 109 1.76 20.41 -8.23
C ALA A 109 2.18 19.53 -9.42
N TRP A 110 2.45 18.23 -9.19
CA TRP A 110 2.73 17.27 -10.27
C TRP A 110 1.47 16.77 -10.99
N LEU A 111 0.28 16.99 -10.42
CA LEU A 111 -1.00 16.58 -10.99
C LEU A 111 -1.72 17.70 -11.76
N MET A 112 -1.30 18.96 -11.60
CA MET A 112 -1.79 20.13 -12.34
C MET A 112 -0.90 20.40 -13.56
#